data_AF-A0A453B228-F1
#
_entry.id   AF-A0A453B228-F1
#
_cell.length_a   1.000
_cell.length_b   1.000
_cell.length_c   1.000
_cell.angle_alpha   90.00
_cell.angle_beta   90.00
_cell.angle_gamma   90.00
#
_symmetry.space_group_name_H-M   'P 1'
#
loop_
_entity.id
_entity.type
_entity.pdbx_description
1 polymer ?
#
loop_
_entity_poly.entity_id
_entity_poly.type
_entity_poly.pdbx_seq_one_letter_code
_entity_poly.pdbx_strand_id
1 'polypeptide(L)'
;MAEMHKYGLSNQPPDIPQILQEAQNRWLRPTEICQILSNYKKFSIAPEPPNRPPSGSLFLFDRKILRYFRKDGHIWRKKKDGKTVKEAHEKLKVCTSSSTEDFLFHV
;
A
#
# COMPACT_ATOMS: atom_id res chain seq x y z
N MET A 1 1.91 -27.37 2.56
CA MET A 1 0.55 -26.88 2.81
C MET A 1 0.70 -25.60 3.62
N ALA A 2 0.50 -24.42 3.03
CA ALA A 2 0.72 -23.15 3.74
C ALA A 2 -0.42 -22.94 4.75
N GLU A 3 -0.04 -22.76 6.02
CA GLU A 3 -0.95 -22.66 7.15
C GLU A 3 -1.75 -21.35 7.06
N MET A 4 -3.06 -21.50 6.84
CA MET A 4 -4.05 -20.44 6.96
C MET A 4 -4.11 -20.06 8.45
N HIS A 5 -3.31 -19.07 8.85
CA HIS A 5 -3.39 -18.51 10.19
C HIS A 5 -4.82 -18.01 10.45
N LYS A 6 -5.45 -18.67 11.42
CA LYS A 6 -6.82 -18.47 11.87
C LYS A 6 -7.09 -17.00 12.17
N TYR A 7 -8.04 -16.44 11.44
CA TYR A 7 -8.62 -15.12 11.64
C TYR A 7 -9.24 -15.03 13.05
N GLY A 8 -8.65 -14.19 13.90
CA GLY A 8 -9.23 -13.83 15.17
C GLY A 8 -10.52 -13.03 14.97
N LEU A 9 -11.65 -13.66 15.26
CA LEU A 9 -12.83 -13.09 15.92
C LEU A 9 -13.22 -11.65 15.53
N SER A 10 -13.49 -11.42 14.24
CA SER A 10 -14.57 -10.53 13.76
C SER A 10 -14.73 -10.82 12.26
N ASN A 11 -15.87 -11.41 11.88
CA ASN A 11 -16.17 -11.77 10.49
C ASN A 11 -16.55 -10.54 9.62
N GLN A 12 -16.16 -9.34 10.03
CA GLN A 12 -16.38 -8.12 9.27
C GLN A 12 -15.00 -7.51 8.94
N PRO A 13 -14.73 -7.22 7.67
CA PRO A 13 -13.55 -6.43 7.35
C PRO A 13 -13.62 -5.09 8.10
N PRO A 14 -12.52 -4.61 8.70
CA PRO A 14 -12.51 -3.32 9.38
C PRO A 14 -12.94 -2.21 8.42
N ASP A 15 -13.72 -1.26 8.94
CA ASP A 15 -14.21 -0.14 8.16
C ASP A 15 -13.05 0.74 7.65
N ILE A 16 -13.22 1.33 6.46
CA ILE A 16 -12.18 2.16 5.83
C ILE A 16 -11.67 3.27 6.77
N PRO A 17 -12.52 4.05 7.47
CA PRO A 17 -12.05 5.06 8.42
C PRO A 17 -11.15 4.50 9.54
N GLN A 18 -11.47 3.30 10.03
CA GLN A 18 -10.68 2.64 11.06
C GLN A 18 -9.31 2.24 10.49
N ILE A 19 -9.26 1.70 9.27
CA ILE A 19 -7.99 1.36 8.60
C ILE A 19 -7.12 2.61 8.43
N LEU A 20 -7.71 3.75 8.04
CA LEU A 20 -6.98 5.02 7.91
C LEU A 20 -6.39 5.48 9.25
N GLN A 21 -7.13 5.33 10.35
CA GLN A 21 -6.65 5.67 11.69
C GLN A 21 -5.54 4.72 12.16
N GLU A 22 -5.66 3.42 11.86
CA GLU A 22 -4.64 2.43 12.19
C GLU A 22 -3.33 2.66 11.42
N ALA A 23 -3.42 3.10 10.16
CA ALA A 23 -2.24 3.41 9.34
C ALA A 23 -1.35 4.51 9.91
N GLN A 24 -1.91 5.41 10.73
CA GLN A 24 -1.16 6.45 11.43
C GLN A 24 -0.30 5.89 12.57
N ASN A 25 -0.70 4.76 13.15
CA ASN A 25 -0.10 4.22 14.37
C ASN A 25 0.68 2.92 14.15
N ARG A 26 0.35 2.14 13.11
CA ARG A 26 1.00 0.86 12.80
C ARG A 26 0.95 0.52 11.31
N TRP A 27 1.74 -0.49 10.93
CA TRP A 27 1.68 -1.07 9.60
C TRP A 27 0.36 -1.81 9.39
N LEU A 28 -0.21 -1.64 8.18
CA LEU A 28 -1.43 -2.30 7.77
C LEU A 28 -1.20 -3.78 7.48
N ARG A 29 -2.17 -4.61 7.85
CA ARG A 29 -2.20 -6.05 7.58
C ARG A 29 -2.69 -6.30 6.15
N PRO A 30 -2.34 -7.43 5.52
CA PRO A 30 -2.79 -7.77 4.16
C PRO A 30 -4.31 -7.69 3.96
N THR A 31 -5.11 -8.07 4.97
CA THR A 31 -6.58 -7.97 4.92
C THR A 31 -7.08 -6.53 4.82
N GLU A 32 -6.46 -5.61 5.54
CA GLU A 32 -6.79 -4.17 5.53
C GLU A 32 -6.41 -3.54 4.18
N ILE A 33 -5.25 -3.93 3.64
CA ILE A 33 -4.81 -3.49 2.32
C ILE A 33 -5.77 -4.00 1.23
N CYS A 34 -6.19 -5.27 1.29
CA CYS A 34 -7.21 -5.82 0.37
C CYS A 34 -8.54 -5.05 0.43
N GLN A 35 -8.93 -4.52 1.60
CA GLN A 35 -10.13 -3.71 1.75
C GLN A 35 -10.01 -2.35 1.07
N ILE A 36 -8.87 -1.67 1.25
CA ILE A 36 -8.56 -0.43 0.52
C ILE A 36 -8.61 -0.68 -0.98
N LEU A 37 -7.94 -1.74 -1.46
CA LEU A 37 -7.92 -2.10 -2.88
C LEU A 37 -9.30 -2.45 -3.42
N SER A 38 -10.13 -3.19 -2.68
CA SER A 38 -11.49 -3.53 -3.14
C SER A 38 -12.38 -2.30 -3.26
N ASN A 39 -12.10 -1.28 -2.44
CA ASN A 39 -12.84 -0.01 -2.40
C ASN A 39 -12.08 1.13 -3.09
N TYR A 40 -11.06 0.86 -3.92
CA TYR A 40 -10.18 1.88 -4.50
C TYR A 40 -10.92 3.05 -5.16
N LYS A 41 -12.10 2.79 -5.76
CA LYS A 41 -12.96 3.82 -6.39
C LYS A 41 -13.50 4.88 -5.43
N LYS A 42 -13.54 4.57 -4.12
CA LYS A 42 -13.94 5.52 -3.07
C LYS A 42 -12.79 6.43 -2.64
N PHE A 43 -11.56 6.11 -3.05
CA PHE A 43 -10.37 6.89 -2.76
C PHE A 43 -10.01 7.74 -3.98
N SER A 44 -9.40 8.89 -3.72
CA SER A 44 -8.83 9.71 -4.79
C SER A 44 -7.48 9.13 -5.21
N ILE A 45 -7.31 8.89 -6.52
CA ILE A 45 -6.01 8.54 -7.09
C ILE A 45 -5.18 9.83 -7.11
N ALA A 46 -4.03 9.82 -6.44
CA ALA A 46 -3.13 10.97 -6.41
C ALA A 46 -2.49 11.14 -7.79
N PRO A 47 -2.68 12.30 -8.46
CA PRO A 47 -2.14 12.54 -9.79
C PRO A 47 -0.63 12.82 -9.77
N GLU A 48 -0.09 13.19 -8.61
CA GLU A 48 1.30 13.56 -8.39
C GLU A 48 1.83 12.99 -7.07
N PRO A 49 3.16 12.80 -6.93
CA PRO A 49 3.73 12.30 -5.69
C PRO A 49 3.68 13.41 -4.63
N PRO A 50 3.20 13.11 -3.41
CA PRO A 50 3.17 14.08 -2.33
C PRO A 50 4.60 14.47 -1.93
N ASN A 51 4.82 15.75 -1.61
CA ASN A 51 6.11 16.21 -1.11
C ASN A 51 6.18 16.05 0.41
N ARG A 52 6.97 15.08 0.88
CA ARG A 52 7.19 14.73 2.29
C ARG A 52 5.89 14.63 3.08
N PRO A 53 5.00 13.68 2.72
CA PRO A 53 3.77 13.47 3.45
C PRO A 53 4.03 13.12 4.92
N PRO A 54 3.09 13.44 5.84
CA PRO A 54 3.20 13.02 7.23
C PRO A 54 3.17 11.49 7.35
N SER A 55 3.77 10.97 8.42
CA SER A 55 3.82 9.53 8.69
C SER A 55 2.42 8.90 8.67
N GLY A 56 2.29 7.70 8.10
CA GLY A 56 1.02 6.98 8.03
C GLY A 56 0.02 7.52 7.00
N SER A 57 0.46 8.45 6.15
CA SER A 57 -0.33 8.88 4.99
C SER A 57 -0.43 7.76 3.95
N LEU A 58 -1.61 7.59 3.37
CA LEU A 58 -1.87 6.57 2.36
C LEU A 58 -2.19 7.21 1.03
N PHE A 59 -1.53 6.74 -0.03
CA PHE A 59 -1.73 7.22 -1.38
C PHE A 59 -1.94 6.05 -2.34
N LEU A 60 -2.90 6.23 -3.25
CA LEU A 60 -3.08 5.34 -4.39
C LEU A 60 -2.59 6.05 -5.65
N PHE A 61 -1.75 5.36 -6.41
CA PHE A 61 -1.20 5.87 -7.66
C PHE A 61 -1.55 4.92 -8.80
N ASP A 62 -1.92 5.47 -9.96
CA ASP A 62 -1.91 4.70 -11.20
C ASP A 62 -0.47 4.61 -11.71
N ARG A 63 0.09 3.41 -11.70
CA ARG A 63 1.47 3.15 -12.17
C ARG A 63 1.67 3.47 -13.65
N LYS A 64 0.62 3.39 -14.48
CA LYS A 64 0.71 3.73 -15.92
C LYS A 64 0.92 5.22 -16.11
N ILE A 65 0.29 6.03 -15.27
CA ILE A 65 0.31 7.48 -15.31
C ILE A 65 1.52 8.02 -14.53
N LEU A 66 1.72 7.57 -13.29
CA LEU A 66 2.74 8.09 -12.39
C LEU A 66 3.92 7.12 -12.20
N ARG A 67 4.81 7.09 -13.19
CA ARG A 67 6.02 6.23 -13.16
C ARG A 67 7.07 6.66 -12.13
N TYR A 68 7.11 7.94 -11.78
CA TYR A 68 8.12 8.54 -10.90
C TYR A 68 7.55 8.96 -9.53
N PHE A 69 6.71 8.11 -8.93
CA PHE A 69 6.09 8.37 -7.61
C PHE A 69 7.11 8.54 -6.45
N ARG A 70 8.38 8.16 -6.67
CA ARG A 70 9.49 8.36 -5.72
C ARG A 70 10.10 9.76 -5.73
N LYS A 71 9.58 10.69 -6.55
CA LYS A 71 9.94 12.12 -6.49
C LYS A 71 9.14 12.85 -5.41
N ASP A 72 9.04 12.22 -4.25
CA ASP A 72 8.23 12.65 -3.10
C ASP A 72 9.01 13.55 -2.12
N GLY A 73 10.21 14.00 -2.50
CA GLY A 73 11.04 14.88 -1.67
C GLY A 73 11.76 14.21 -0.50
N HIS A 74 11.57 12.90 -0.29
CA HIS A 74 12.31 12.13 0.71
C HIS A 74 13.72 11.79 0.25
N ILE A 75 14.66 11.77 1.21
CA ILE A 75 16.04 11.32 0.95
C ILE A 75 16.10 9.82 1.16
N TRP A 76 15.91 9.09 0.06
CA TRP A 76 15.92 7.65 0.01
C TRP A 76 17.30 7.06 0.33
N ARG A 77 17.40 6.21 1.37
CA ARG A 77 18.65 5.52 1.68
C ARG A 77 18.92 4.42 0.65
N LYS A 78 20.06 4.50 -0.04
CA LYS A 78 20.48 3.50 -1.02
C LYS A 78 21.11 2.27 -0.35
N LYS A 79 21.05 1.13 -1.02
CA LYS A 79 21.81 -0.09 -0.67
C LYS A 79 23.31 0.17 -0.88
N LYS A 80 24.14 -0.75 -0.39
CA LYS A 80 25.62 -0.66 -0.53
C LYS A 80 26.05 -0.55 -2.01
N ASP A 81 25.25 -1.08 -2.92
CA ASP A 81 25.46 -1.00 -4.38
C ASP A 81 25.28 0.40 -4.99
N GLY A 82 24.73 1.37 -4.24
CA GLY A 82 24.48 2.75 -4.70
C GLY A 82 23.41 2.88 -5.78
N LYS A 83 22.79 1.78 -6.22
CA LYS A 83 21.81 1.74 -7.33
C LYS A 83 20.39 1.55 -6.81
N THR A 84 20.21 0.70 -5.80
CA THR A 84 18.88 0.30 -5.33
C THR A 84 18.50 1.06 -4.07
N VAL A 85 17.28 1.55 -3.98
CA VAL A 85 16.74 2.15 -2.74
C VAL A 85 16.36 1.04 -1.74
N LYS A 86 16.60 1.28 -0.44
CA LYS A 86 16.08 0.44 0.63
C LYS A 86 14.63 0.84 0.92
N GLU A 87 13.70 0.16 0.26
CA GLU A 87 12.26 0.35 0.42
C GLU A 87 11.66 -0.99 0.88
N ALA A 88 10.68 -0.95 1.78
CA ALA A 88 9.90 -2.12 2.16
C ALA A 88 8.72 -2.26 1.20
N HIS A 89 8.52 -3.45 0.64
CA HIS A 89 7.50 -3.71 -0.37
C HIS A 89 6.71 -4.95 0.05
N GLU A 90 5.39 -4.85 0.07
CA GLU A 90 4.49 -5.99 0.20
C GLU A 90 3.86 -6.29 -1.16
N LYS A 91 3.96 -7.54 -1.62
CA LYS A 91 3.31 -7.98 -2.86
C LYS A 91 2.09 -8.81 -2.53
N LEU A 92 0.90 -8.25 -2.75
CA LEU A 92 -0.34 -9.01 -2.67
C LEU A 92 -0.53 -9.83 -3.93
N LYS A 93 -0.63 -11.16 -3.78
CA LYS A 93 -1.04 -12.06 -4.86
C LYS A 93 -2.54 -12.22 -4.81
N VAL A 94 -3.26 -11.43 -5.61
CA VAL A 94 -4.71 -11.61 -5.80
C VAL A 94 -4.88 -12.75 -6.80
N CYS A 95 -5.46 -13.87 -6.35
CA CYS A 95 -5.76 -15.00 -7.24
C CYS A 95 -7.07 -14.70 -7.98
N THR A 96 -6.99 -13.89 -9.04
CA THR A 96 -8.04 -13.77 -10.05
C THR A 96 -7.44 -14.16 -11.39
N SER A 97 -8.15 -14.99 -12.14
CA SER A 97 -7.70 -15.64 -13.39
C SER A 97 -7.43 -14.69 -14.57
N SER A 98 -7.44 -13.38 -14.35
CA SER A 98 -7.15 -12.36 -15.37
C SER A 98 -6.59 -11.09 -14.71
N SER A 99 -5.39 -10.72 -15.16
CA SER A 99 -4.71 -9.42 -14.96
C SER A 99 -4.25 -9.08 -13.53
N THR A 100 -2.95 -9.28 -13.28
CA THR A 100 -2.20 -8.68 -12.16
C THR A 100 -2.16 -7.15 -12.28
N GLU A 101 -2.97 -6.46 -11.50
CA GLU A 101 -2.78 -5.04 -11.22
C GLU A 101 -1.79 -4.93 -10.06
N ASP A 102 -0.53 -4.58 -10.35
CA ASP A 102 0.48 -4.31 -9.33
C ASP A 102 0.16 -2.97 -8.66
N PHE A 103 -0.66 -2.98 -7.61
CA PHE A 103 -0.84 -1.81 -6.76
C PHE A 103 0.31 -1.71 -5.76
N LEU A 104 1.10 -0.65 -5.86
CA LEU A 104 2.21 -0.38 -4.95
C LEU A 104 1.70 0.56 -3.85
N PHE A 105 1.68 0.07 -2.62
CA PHE A 105 1.36 0.87 -1.44
C PHE A 105 2.61 1.56 -0.92
N HIS A 106 2.47 2.84 -0.64
CA HIS A 106 3.43 3.61 0.13
C HIS A 106 2.78 4.00 1.45
N VAL A 107 3.36 3.59 2.56
CA VAL A 107 3.00 3.95 3.95
C VAL A 107 4.15 4.73 4.55
#